data_AF-A0A973DM91-F1
#
_entry.id   AF-A0A973DM91-F1
#
_cell.length_a   1.000
_cell.length_b   1.000
_cell.length_c   1.000
_cell.angle_alpha   90.00
_cell.angle_beta   90.00
_cell.angle_gamma   90.00
#
_symmetry.space_group_name_H-M   'P 1'
#
loop_
_entity.id
_entity.type
_entity.pdbx_description
1 polymer ?
#
loop_
_entity_poly.entity_id
_entity_poly.type
_entity_poly.pdbx_seq_one_letter_code
_entity_poly.pdbx_strand_id
1 'polypeptide(L)'
;LNKRFQDAKIQADPDRLEQELVLLAQKVDVAEELDRLDSHVSEAQKIMKKGGACGRRLDFMMQEFNREANTLASKSINSEITQASVELKVLIEQMREQIQNIE
;
A
#
# COMPACT_ATOMS: atom_id res chain seq x y z
N LEU A 1 -5.32 -8.49 -25.43
CA LEU A 1 -4.61 -9.73 -25.07
C LEU A 1 -4.75 -10.81 -26.14
N ASN A 2 -5.96 -11.22 -26.54
CA ASN A 2 -6.17 -12.25 -27.59
C ASN A 2 -5.43 -12.01 -28.91
N LYS A 3 -5.41 -10.77 -29.41
CA LYS A 3 -4.66 -10.42 -30.62
C LYS A 3 -3.14 -10.67 -30.46
N ARG A 4 -2.56 -10.34 -29.30
CA ARG A 4 -1.14 -10.58 -29.02
C ARG A 4 -0.81 -12.07 -28.86
N PHE A 5 -1.71 -12.87 -28.31
CA PHE A 5 -1.55 -14.33 -28.24
C PHE A 5 -1.64 -14.99 -29.61
N GLN A 6 -2.55 -14.52 -30.47
CA GLN A 6 -2.66 -14.95 -31.86
C GLN A 6 -1.40 -14.59 -32.66
N ASP A 7 -0.90 -13.36 -32.50
CA ASP A 7 0.34 -12.90 -33.15
C ASP A 7 1.56 -13.72 -32.69
N ALA A 8 1.56 -14.19 -31.43
CA ALA A 8 2.59 -15.05 -30.86
C ALA A 8 2.40 -16.56 -31.14
N LYS A 9 1.31 -16.97 -31.82
CA LYS A 9 0.90 -18.37 -32.03
C LYS A 9 0.83 -19.20 -30.74
N ILE A 10 0.48 -18.57 -29.62
CA ILE A 10 0.33 -19.25 -28.33
C ILE A 10 -1.15 -19.55 -28.13
N GLN A 11 -1.48 -20.81 -27.90
CA GLN A 11 -2.83 -21.21 -27.50
C GLN A 11 -2.92 -21.04 -25.97
N ALA A 12 -3.65 -20.02 -25.53
CA ALA A 12 -3.83 -19.75 -24.10
C ALA A 12 -4.89 -20.69 -23.52
N ASP A 13 -4.53 -21.40 -22.46
CA ASP A 13 -5.48 -22.09 -21.59
C ASP A 13 -6.29 -21.04 -20.81
N PRO A 14 -7.62 -20.93 -21.01
CA PRO A 14 -8.45 -19.90 -20.40
C PRO A 14 -8.39 -19.89 -18.87
N ASP A 15 -8.40 -21.06 -18.23
CA ASP A 15 -8.42 -21.17 -16.76
C ASP A 15 -7.10 -20.69 -16.17
N ARG A 16 -5.98 -21.06 -16.81
CA ARG A 16 -4.65 -20.60 -16.43
C ARG A 16 -4.48 -19.10 -16.69
N LEU A 17 -5.03 -18.59 -17.79
CA LEU A 17 -4.98 -17.17 -18.12
C LEU A 17 -5.75 -16.34 -17.08
N GLU A 18 -6.92 -16.80 -16.63
CA GLU A 18 -7.69 -16.13 -15.60
C GLU A 18 -6.93 -16.07 -14.27
N GLN A 19 -6.30 -17.18 -13.85
CA GLN A 19 -5.46 -17.21 -12.64
C GLN A 19 -4.29 -16.23 -12.71
N GLU A 20 -3.58 -16.17 -13.85
CA GLU A 20 -2.45 -15.24 -14.05
C GLU A 20 -2.91 -13.78 -14.06
N LEU A 21 -4.10 -13.50 -14.61
CA LEU A 21 -4.69 -12.15 -14.57
C LEU A 21 -5.06 -11.73 -13.15
N VAL A 22 -5.60 -12.63 -12.33
CA VAL A 22 -5.88 -12.36 -10.91
C VAL A 22 -4.57 -12.05 -10.16
N LEU A 23 -3.54 -12.88 -10.36
CA LEU A 23 -2.23 -12.68 -9.73
C LEU A 23 -1.59 -11.36 -10.18
N LEU A 24 -1.70 -11.02 -11.46
CA LEU A 24 -1.19 -9.76 -11.98
C LEU A 24 -1.95 -8.56 -11.39
N ALA A 25 -3.27 -8.64 -11.28
CA ALA A 25 -4.09 -7.59 -10.67
C ALA A 25 -3.67 -7.35 -9.21
N GLN A 26 -3.42 -8.42 -8.45
CA GLN A 26 -2.91 -8.32 -7.07
C GLN A 26 -1.53 -7.65 -7.02
N LYS A 27 -0.62 -7.98 -7.94
CA LYS A 27 0.72 -7.35 -8.00
C LYS A 27 0.66 -5.86 -8.35
N VAL A 28 -0.22 -5.47 -9.27
CA VAL A 28 -0.41 -4.06 -9.63
C VAL A 28 -0.97 -3.26 -8.46
N ASP A 29 -1.94 -3.84 -7.74
CA ASP A 29 -2.53 -3.21 -6.55
C ASP A 29 -1.47 -2.98 -5.46
N VAL A 30 -0.60 -3.98 -5.16
CA VAL A 30 0.52 -3.80 -4.22
C VAL A 30 1.48 -2.68 -4.65
N ALA A 31 1.81 -2.59 -5.93
CA ALA A 31 2.70 -1.53 -6.43
C ALA A 31 2.08 -0.13 -6.24
N GLU A 32 0.79 0.01 -6.51
CA GLU A 32 0.07 1.27 -6.28
C GLU A 32 0.07 1.69 -4.80
N GLU A 33 -0.12 0.73 -3.88
CA GLU A 33 -0.09 1.02 -2.44
C GLU A 33 1.31 1.46 -1.96
N LEU A 34 2.39 0.90 -2.54
CA LEU A 34 3.76 1.34 -2.24
C LEU A 34 4.01 2.77 -2.73
N ASP A 35 3.59 3.10 -3.95
CA ASP A 35 3.71 4.47 -4.49
C ASP A 35 2.91 5.49 -3.66
N ARG A 36 1.73 5.10 -3.16
CA ARG A 36 0.91 5.90 -2.24
C ARG A 36 1.60 6.09 -0.90
N LEU A 37 2.13 5.04 -0.29
CA LEU A 37 2.89 5.13 0.96
C LEU A 37 4.07 6.10 0.85
N ASP A 38 4.87 6.02 -0.22
CA ASP A 38 5.98 6.95 -0.45
C ASP A 38 5.51 8.41 -0.53
N SER A 39 4.39 8.65 -1.22
CA SER A 39 3.76 9.97 -1.32
C SER A 39 3.30 10.47 0.06
N HIS A 40 2.69 9.60 0.86
CA HIS A 40 2.24 9.93 2.21
C HIS A 40 3.40 10.17 3.17
N VAL A 41 4.48 9.39 3.10
CA VAL A 41 5.71 9.62 3.87
C VAL A 41 6.31 10.98 3.56
N SER A 42 6.39 11.34 2.28
CA SER A 42 6.86 12.67 1.85
C SER A 42 6.02 13.80 2.44
N GLU A 43 4.69 13.67 2.44
CA GLU A 43 3.79 14.68 3.00
C GLU A 43 3.89 14.77 4.54
N ALA A 44 3.94 13.63 5.24
CA ALA A 44 4.12 13.58 6.69
C ALA A 44 5.43 14.29 7.09
N GLN A 45 6.53 14.04 6.38
CA GLN A 45 7.81 14.73 6.60
C GLN A 45 7.71 16.24 6.38
N LYS A 46 6.98 16.69 5.35
CA LYS A 46 6.75 18.14 5.11
C LYS A 46 5.94 18.77 6.24
N ILE A 47 4.91 18.09 6.73
CA ILE A 47 4.09 18.54 7.86
C ILE A 47 4.97 18.72 9.10
N MET A 48 5.78 17.71 9.44
CA MET A 48 6.69 17.78 10.58
C MET A 48 7.72 18.92 10.45
N LYS A 49 8.30 19.10 9.26
CA LYS A 49 9.27 20.19 9.01
C LYS A 49 8.65 21.58 9.10
N LYS A 50 7.38 21.74 8.68
CA LYS A 50 6.67 23.02 8.78
C LYS A 50 6.41 23.42 10.25
N GLY A 51 6.15 22.44 11.11
CA GLY A 51 5.85 22.67 12.53
C GLY A 51 4.56 23.44 12.78
N GLY A 52 4.40 23.95 14.01
CA GLY A 52 3.17 24.60 14.47
C GLY A 52 2.07 23.59 14.82
N ALA A 53 0.81 23.99 14.66
CA ALA A 53 -0.35 23.13 14.93
C ALA A 53 -0.49 22.03 13.86
N CYS A 54 0.32 20.97 13.97
CA CYS A 54 0.43 19.89 13.01
C CYS A 54 -0.29 18.60 13.41
N GLY A 55 -0.73 18.46 14.68
CA GLY A 55 -1.33 17.24 15.24
C GLY A 55 -2.44 16.64 14.37
N ARG A 56 -3.53 17.40 14.15
CA ARG A 56 -4.62 17.00 13.24
C ARG A 56 -4.20 16.58 11.83
N ARG A 57 -3.20 17.25 11.24
CA ARG A 57 -2.71 16.88 9.90
C ARG A 57 -1.93 15.57 9.94
N LEU A 58 -1.14 15.35 11.00
CA LEU A 58 -0.44 14.09 11.20
C LEU A 58 -1.40 12.94 11.53
N ASP A 59 -2.47 13.16 12.30
CA ASP A 59 -3.49 12.12 12.54
C ASP A 59 -4.19 11.72 11.24
N PHE A 60 -4.49 12.68 10.35
CA PHE A 60 -4.96 12.35 9.00
C PHE A 60 -3.95 11.47 8.24
N MET A 61 -2.65 11.78 8.30
CA MET A 61 -1.63 10.93 7.67
C MET A 61 -1.61 9.51 8.27
N MET A 62 -1.83 9.36 9.57
CA MET A 62 -1.90 8.04 10.23
C MET A 62 -3.11 7.23 9.75
N GLN A 63 -4.23 7.89 9.48
CA GLN A 63 -5.41 7.24 8.92
C GLN A 63 -5.16 6.74 7.50
N GLU A 64 -4.50 7.55 6.66
CA GLU A 64 -4.12 7.13 5.31
C GLU A 64 -3.14 5.95 5.41
N PHE A 65 -2.02 6.06 6.12
CA PHE A 65 -1.06 4.96 6.28
C PHE A 65 -1.71 3.65 6.75
N ASN A 66 -2.72 3.72 7.62
CA ASN A 66 -3.45 2.54 8.08
C ASN A 66 -4.28 1.91 6.95
N ARG A 67 -4.89 2.72 6.06
CA ARG A 67 -5.58 2.25 4.87
C ARG A 67 -4.63 1.49 3.95
N GLU A 68 -3.48 2.07 3.60
CA GLU A 68 -2.50 1.39 2.74
C GLU A 68 -1.97 0.10 3.38
N ALA A 69 -1.67 0.12 4.69
CA ALA A 69 -1.22 -1.06 5.42
C ALA A 69 -2.29 -2.17 5.45
N ASN A 70 -3.58 -1.84 5.50
CA ASN A 70 -4.66 -2.82 5.39
C ASN A 70 -4.74 -3.45 4.01
N THR A 71 -4.55 -2.66 2.94
CA THR A 71 -4.53 -3.19 1.58
C THR A 71 -3.35 -4.14 1.38
N LEU A 72 -2.15 -3.75 1.81
CA LEU A 72 -0.95 -4.61 1.73
C LEU A 72 -1.11 -5.92 2.51
N ALA A 73 -1.69 -5.88 3.72
CA ALA A 73 -1.89 -7.07 4.53
C ALA A 73 -2.96 -8.03 3.97
N SER A 74 -4.05 -7.49 3.41
CA SER A 74 -5.21 -8.30 2.98
C SER A 74 -5.06 -8.92 1.59
N LYS A 75 -4.17 -8.36 0.76
CA LYS A 75 -4.02 -8.77 -0.64
C LYS A 75 -2.64 -9.33 -1.00
N SER A 76 -1.69 -9.32 -0.07
CA SER A 76 -0.40 -9.97 -0.29
C SER A 76 -0.48 -11.48 -0.14
N ILE A 77 0.02 -12.20 -1.14
CA ILE A 77 0.28 -13.65 -1.08
C ILE A 77 1.68 -13.93 -0.48
N ASN A 78 2.53 -12.90 -0.38
CA ASN A 78 3.86 -12.99 0.20
C ASN A 78 3.81 -12.70 1.70
N SER A 79 4.26 -13.67 2.50
CA SER A 79 4.35 -13.57 3.96
C SER A 79 5.23 -12.42 4.44
N GLU A 80 6.28 -12.05 3.70
CA GLU A 80 7.18 -10.94 4.06
C GLU A 80 6.44 -9.61 4.01
N ILE A 81 5.61 -9.39 2.98
CA ILE A 81 4.81 -8.17 2.84
C ILE A 81 3.73 -8.13 3.94
N THR A 82 3.11 -9.28 4.26
CA THR A 82 2.14 -9.37 5.35
C THR A 82 2.80 -9.00 6.69
N GLN A 83 3.98 -9.52 6.97
CA GLN A 83 4.74 -9.20 8.18
C GLN A 83 5.13 -7.72 8.24
N ALA A 84 5.66 -7.17 7.14
CA ALA A 84 5.99 -5.75 7.04
C ALA A 84 4.75 -4.85 7.25
N SER A 85 3.58 -5.27 6.77
CA SER A 85 2.32 -4.54 6.97
C SER A 85 1.87 -4.53 8.44
N VAL A 86 2.12 -5.62 9.17
CA VAL A 86 1.84 -5.69 10.62
C VAL A 86 2.79 -4.75 11.38
N GLU A 87 4.07 -4.75 11.04
CA GLU A 87 5.06 -3.84 11.65
C GLU A 87 4.73 -2.38 11.36
N LEU A 88 4.32 -2.05 10.13
CA LEU A 88 3.85 -0.72 9.76
C LEU A 88 2.66 -0.28 10.63
N LYS A 89 1.69 -1.16 10.88
CA LYS A 89 0.56 -0.86 11.77
C LYS A 89 0.99 -0.55 13.19
N VAL A 90 1.99 -1.25 13.73
CA VAL A 90 2.54 -0.96 15.05
C VAL A 90 3.18 0.44 15.07
N LEU A 91 3.96 0.79 14.04
CA LEU A 91 4.58 2.11 13.92
C LEU A 91 3.53 3.24 13.79
N ILE A 92 2.45 3.01 13.06
CA ILE A 92 1.34 3.96 12.93
C ILE A 92 0.71 4.23 14.30
N GLU A 93 0.39 3.20 15.07
CA GLU A 93 -0.20 3.39 16.40
C GLU A 93 0.74 4.12 17.37
N GLN A 94 2.04 3.77 17.36
CA GLN A 94 3.05 4.51 18.13
C GLN A 94 3.11 5.99 17.73
N MET A 95 3.04 6.29 16.43
CA MET A 95 2.98 7.67 15.95
C MET A 95 1.71 8.39 16.39
N ARG A 96 0.54 7.73 16.38
CA ARG A 96 -0.72 8.31 16.86
C ARG A 96 -0.65 8.69 18.34
N GLU A 97 -0.07 7.82 19.16
CA GLU A 97 0.17 8.13 20.58
C GLU A 97 1.06 9.38 20.73
N GLN A 98 2.14 9.49 19.94
CA GLN A 98 2.99 10.69 19.96
C GLN A 98 2.23 11.94 19.52
N ILE A 99 1.38 11.85 18.49
CA ILE A 99 0.58 12.97 18.00
C ILE A 99 -0.40 13.45 19.07
N GLN A 100 -1.06 12.54 19.79
CA GLN A 100 -1.99 12.88 20.87
C GLN A 100 -1.28 13.53 22.06
N ASN A 101 -0.02 13.22 22.31
CA ASN A 101 0.76 13.80 23.41
C ASN A 101 1.23 15.24 23.15
N ILE A 102 1.22 15.69 21.89
CA ILE A 102 1.69 17.03 21.48
C ILE A 102 0.56 17.99 21.06
N GLU A 103 -0.68 17.49 20.98
CA GLU A 103 -1.89 18.33 20.89
C GLU A 103 -2.24 18.94 22.25
#